data_AF-A0A2J7PK01-F1
#
_entry.id   AF-A0A2J7PK01-F1
#
_cell.length_a   1.000
_cell.length_b   1.000
_cell.length_c   1.000
_cell.angle_alpha   90.00
_cell.angle_beta   90.00
_cell.angle_gamma   90.00
#
_symmetry.space_group_name_H-M   'P 1'
#
loop_
_entity.id
_entity.type
_entity.pdbx_description
1 polymer ?
#
loop_
_entity_poly.entity_id
_entity_poly.type
_entity_poly.pdbx_seq_one_letter_code
_entity_poly.pdbx_strand_id
1 'polypeptide(L)'
;KTHSVYFKAKMSQSDQSTLKFMDKQINSTYCIDFLGVTLDSTFWQGHITRVITKLNSACSAIRTLKLFLTIENLRMVYFAYKNTSKFVISMEVYTINTRQSINLYLPSVNLSKCKRGPYFMGIKIFNHFPRDIRKLLYDVNKFKVVTKNFFLQESFYSINEYFEWSDK
;
A
#
# COMPACT_ATOMS: atom_id res chain seq x y z
N LYS A 1 11.21 31.99 -7.61
CA LYS A 1 10.65 32.68 -6.42
C LYS A 1 11.68 32.58 -5.30
N THR A 2 12.24 33.71 -4.88
CA THR A 2 13.20 33.78 -3.76
C THR A 2 12.41 33.86 -2.46
N HIS A 3 12.74 33.03 -1.48
CA HIS A 3 12.12 33.01 -0.16
C HIS A 3 13.21 33.22 0.90
N SER A 4 12.90 33.97 1.96
CA SER A 4 13.81 34.17 3.09
C SER A 4 13.39 33.29 4.26
N VAL A 5 14.34 32.61 4.88
CA VAL A 5 14.14 31.78 6.07
C VAL A 5 15.02 32.30 7.18
N TYR A 6 14.44 32.57 8.35
CA TYR A 6 15.16 33.10 9.51
C TYR A 6 15.47 31.96 10.48
N PHE A 7 16.76 31.81 10.82
CA PHE A 7 17.22 30.85 11.84
C PHE A 7 17.50 31.59 13.13
N LYS A 8 16.89 31.15 14.23
CA LYS A 8 17.04 31.75 15.56
C LYS A 8 17.83 30.82 16.49
N ALA A 9 18.83 31.37 17.18
CA ALA A 9 19.44 30.71 18.33
C ALA A 9 18.46 30.78 19.52
N LYS A 10 18.40 29.70 20.32
CA LYS A 10 17.44 29.46 21.42
C LYS A 10 17.25 30.63 22.42
N MET A 11 18.18 31.60 22.44
CA MET A 11 18.26 32.70 23.40
C MET A 11 18.20 34.13 22.80
N SER A 12 17.84 34.33 21.53
CA SER A 12 17.81 35.68 20.92
C SER A 12 16.38 36.25 20.75
N GLN A 13 16.19 37.53 21.11
CA GLN A 13 14.95 38.28 20.85
C GLN A 13 14.79 38.58 19.36
N SER A 14 13.54 38.74 18.93
CA SER A 14 13.11 38.77 17.54
C SER A 14 13.28 40.13 16.88
N ASP A 15 14.15 40.22 15.88
CA ASP A 15 14.10 41.28 14.86
C ASP A 15 13.55 40.71 13.56
N GLN A 16 12.25 40.95 13.28
CA GLN A 16 11.68 40.71 11.96
C GLN A 16 12.02 41.88 11.04
N SER A 17 13.27 41.96 10.59
CA SER A 17 13.64 42.90 9.53
C SER A 17 13.10 42.40 8.20
N THR A 18 12.23 43.17 7.55
CA THR A 18 11.69 42.84 6.23
C THR A 18 12.81 42.94 5.18
N LEU A 19 13.27 41.78 4.69
CA LEU A 19 14.29 41.70 3.65
C LEU A 19 13.72 42.20 2.30
N LYS A 20 14.29 43.30 1.81
CA LYS A 20 14.01 43.83 0.45
C LYS A 20 15.19 43.49 -0.45
N PHE A 21 14.92 42.81 -1.56
CA PHE A 21 15.91 42.59 -2.62
C PHE A 21 15.33 43.15 -3.92
N MET A 22 16.03 44.13 -4.51
CA MET A 22 15.65 44.79 -5.77
C MET A 22 14.18 45.28 -5.77
N ASP A 23 13.80 46.09 -4.78
CA ASP A 23 12.46 46.69 -4.60
C ASP A 23 11.26 45.74 -4.47
N LYS A 24 11.49 44.42 -4.38
CA LYS A 24 10.44 43.44 -4.06
C LYS A 24 10.61 42.94 -2.63
N GLN A 25 9.53 43.01 -1.86
CA GLN A 25 9.44 42.38 -0.54
C GLN A 25 9.55 40.86 -0.72
N ILE A 26 10.54 40.25 -0.08
CA ILE A 26 10.68 38.80 -0.07
C ILE A 26 9.75 38.25 1.02
N ASN A 27 8.90 37.28 0.66
CA ASN A 27 8.04 36.62 1.63
C ASN A 27 8.90 35.78 2.59
N SER A 28 8.73 36.04 3.89
CA SER A 28 9.30 35.23 4.96
C SER A 28 8.52 33.92 5.08
N THR A 29 9.21 32.80 4.94
CA THR A 29 8.65 31.45 5.14
C THR A 29 9.42 30.74 6.24
N TYR A 30 8.70 30.20 7.21
CA TYR A 30 9.27 29.50 8.37
C TYR A 30 9.70 28.06 8.07
N CYS A 31 9.24 27.50 6.95
CA CYS A 31 9.55 26.15 6.53
C CYS A 31 9.69 26.09 5.01
N ILE A 32 10.83 25.59 4.51
CA ILE A 32 11.03 25.35 3.07
C ILE A 32 11.67 23.99 2.84
N ASP A 33 11.31 23.37 1.72
CA ASP A 33 12.04 22.21 1.21
C ASP A 33 13.17 22.66 0.29
N PHE A 34 14.41 22.31 0.65
CA PHE A 34 15.58 22.57 -0.16
C PHE A 34 16.42 21.30 -0.31
N LEU A 35 16.61 20.84 -1.55
CA LEU A 35 17.36 19.63 -1.88
C LEU A 35 16.93 18.37 -1.09
N GLY A 36 15.64 18.27 -0.77
CA GLY A 36 15.07 17.14 -0.01
C GLY A 36 15.15 17.27 1.52
N VAL A 37 15.73 18.35 2.03
CA VAL A 37 15.77 18.69 3.45
C VAL A 37 14.70 19.74 3.76
N THR A 38 13.92 19.47 4.80
CA THR A 38 12.93 20.42 5.32
C THR A 38 13.67 21.35 6.28
N LEU A 39 13.87 22.60 5.87
CA LEU A 39 14.48 23.63 6.69
C LEU A 39 13.36 24.32 7.46
N ASP A 40 13.27 24.09 8.77
CA ASP A 40 12.31 24.72 9.68
C ASP A 40 13.05 25.64 10.68
N SER A 41 12.34 26.65 11.15
CA SER A 41 12.71 27.52 12.28
C SER A 41 13.12 26.73 13.53
N THR A 42 12.52 25.54 13.74
CA THR A 42 13.00 24.53 14.66
C THR A 42 13.89 23.55 13.91
N PHE A 43 15.18 23.59 14.24
CA PHE A 43 16.28 23.15 13.38
C PHE A 43 16.12 21.77 12.67
N TRP A 44 15.39 20.79 13.23
CA TRP A 44 15.29 19.44 12.62
C TRP A 44 14.00 18.64 12.84
N GLN A 45 13.06 19.06 13.68
CA GLN A 45 11.95 18.18 14.10
C GLN A 45 11.05 17.78 12.92
N GLY A 46 10.62 18.74 12.09
CA GLY A 46 9.81 18.44 10.91
C GLY A 46 10.51 17.54 9.90
N HIS A 47 11.83 17.66 9.74
CA HIS A 47 12.61 16.78 8.88
C HIS A 47 12.70 15.36 9.47
N ILE A 48 13.02 15.23 10.76
CA ILE A 48 13.10 13.95 11.47
C ILE A 48 11.77 13.21 11.39
N THR A 49 10.64 13.87 11.68
CA THR A 49 9.32 13.24 11.59
C THR A 49 9.02 12.77 10.16
N ARG A 50 9.40 13.54 9.14
CA ARG A 50 9.23 13.16 7.73
C ARG A 50 10.09 11.98 7.32
N VAL A 51 11.33 11.90 7.81
CA VAL A 51 12.22 10.77 7.52
C VAL A 51 11.74 9.51 8.25
N ILE A 52 11.38 9.61 9.53
CA ILE A 52 10.86 8.50 10.33
C ILE A 52 9.57 7.94 9.72
N THR A 53 8.63 8.78 9.29
CA THR A 53 7.38 8.32 8.66
C THR A 53 7.64 7.55 7.37
N LYS A 54 8.56 8.03 6.52
CA LYS A 54 8.97 7.32 5.29
C LYS A 54 9.67 6.00 5.58
N LEU A 55 10.56 5.96 6.56
CA LEU A 55 11.24 4.73 6.98
C LEU A 55 10.27 3.72 7.58
N ASN A 56 9.34 4.16 8.42
CA ASN A 56 8.32 3.29 9.00
C ASN A 56 7.42 2.69 7.91
N SER A 57 7.01 3.49 6.93
CA SER A 57 6.27 3.00 5.76
C SER A 57 7.07 1.98 4.96
N ALA A 58 8.35 2.24 4.68
CA ALA A 58 9.22 1.31 3.96
C ALA A 58 9.47 0.00 4.74
N CYS A 59 9.74 0.08 6.04
CA CYS A 59 9.90 -1.07 6.92
C CYS A 59 8.60 -1.89 7.01
N SER A 60 7.45 -1.23 7.08
CA SER A 60 6.14 -1.88 7.05
C SER A 60 5.92 -2.62 5.73
N ALA A 61 6.15 -1.95 4.60
CA ALA A 61 6.12 -2.58 3.27
C ALA A 61 7.03 -3.81 3.16
N ILE A 62 8.27 -3.74 3.66
CA ILE A 62 9.20 -4.89 3.69
C ILE A 62 8.66 -6.02 4.58
N ARG A 63 8.06 -5.70 5.72
CA ARG A 63 7.47 -6.67 6.65
C ARG A 63 6.25 -7.37 6.05
N THR A 64 5.37 -6.63 5.37
CA THR A 64 4.23 -7.19 4.63
C THR A 64 4.70 -8.08 3.48
N LEU A 65 5.68 -7.61 2.70
CA LEU A 65 6.30 -8.42 1.65
C LEU A 65 6.84 -9.72 2.23
N LYS A 66 7.55 -9.72 3.36
CA LYS A 66 8.08 -10.94 3.99
C LYS A 66 7.00 -11.99 4.28
N LEU A 67 5.80 -11.57 4.67
CA LEU A 67 4.68 -12.48 5.01
C LEU A 67 3.96 -13.04 3.78
N PHE A 68 3.77 -12.22 2.74
CA PHE A 68 3.17 -12.68 1.48
C PHE A 68 4.16 -13.42 0.58
N LEU A 69 5.46 -13.14 0.72
CA LEU A 69 6.54 -13.82 0.01
C LEU A 69 6.90 -15.18 0.64
N THR A 70 6.23 -15.62 1.71
CA THR A 70 6.41 -17.00 2.18
C THR A 70 6.12 -17.94 1.03
N ILE A 71 6.97 -18.96 0.88
CA ILE A 71 6.91 -19.89 -0.26
C ILE A 71 5.51 -20.53 -0.37
N GLU A 72 4.84 -20.75 0.75
CA GLU A 72 3.47 -21.26 0.81
C GLU A 72 2.46 -20.29 0.21
N ASN A 73 2.44 -19.02 0.65
CA ASN A 73 1.51 -18.00 0.14
C ASN A 73 1.75 -17.70 -1.34
N LEU A 74 3.01 -17.61 -1.76
CA LEU A 74 3.37 -17.45 -3.17
C LEU A 74 2.93 -18.64 -4.01
N ARG A 75 3.15 -19.87 -3.52
CA ARG A 75 2.68 -21.08 -4.19
C ARG A 75 1.16 -21.09 -4.29
N MET A 76 0.43 -20.64 -3.27
CA MET A 76 -1.03 -20.57 -3.29
C MET A 76 -1.55 -19.56 -4.31
N VAL A 77 -1.01 -18.34 -4.32
CA VAL A 77 -1.39 -17.30 -5.30
C VAL A 77 -1.03 -17.75 -6.73
N TYR A 78 0.17 -18.31 -6.91
CA TYR A 78 0.59 -18.85 -8.20
C TYR A 78 -0.26 -20.04 -8.64
N PHE A 79 -0.63 -20.93 -7.72
CA PHE A 79 -1.47 -22.09 -8.01
C PHE A 79 -2.89 -21.66 -8.41
N ALA A 80 -3.50 -20.74 -7.66
CA ALA A 80 -4.80 -20.14 -7.99
C ALA A 80 -4.76 -19.51 -9.40
N TYR A 81 -3.70 -18.77 -9.68
CA TYR A 81 -3.48 -18.13 -10.97
C TYR A 81 -3.28 -19.13 -12.11
N LYS A 82 -2.34 -20.08 -12.00
CA LYS A 82 -2.00 -21.03 -13.08
C LYS A 82 -3.10 -22.05 -13.36
N ASN A 83 -3.87 -22.41 -12.35
CA ASN A 83 -4.96 -23.37 -12.50
C ASN A 83 -6.30 -22.67 -12.68
N THR A 84 -6.32 -21.40 -13.09
CA THR A 84 -7.55 -20.65 -13.44
C THR A 84 -8.47 -21.44 -14.35
N SER A 85 -7.93 -22.16 -15.34
CA SER A 85 -8.72 -23.03 -16.23
C SER A 85 -9.37 -24.24 -15.52
N LYS A 86 -8.91 -24.61 -14.32
CA LYS A 86 -9.49 -25.68 -13.48
C LYS A 86 -10.46 -25.14 -12.44
N PHE A 87 -10.49 -23.83 -12.23
CA PHE A 87 -11.43 -23.19 -11.30
C PHE A 87 -12.62 -22.68 -12.10
N VAL A 88 -13.80 -23.11 -11.71
CA VAL A 88 -15.05 -22.63 -12.33
C VAL A 88 -15.34 -21.25 -11.77
N ILE A 89 -15.64 -20.29 -12.64
CA ILE A 89 -16.04 -18.95 -12.21
C ILE A 89 -17.49 -19.03 -11.71
N SER A 90 -17.86 -18.26 -10.68
CA SER A 90 -19.22 -18.29 -10.12
C SER A 90 -20.31 -18.01 -11.17
N MET A 91 -19.98 -17.24 -12.21
CA MET A 91 -20.82 -17.00 -13.39
C MET A 91 -21.13 -18.25 -14.22
N GLU A 92 -20.24 -19.24 -14.24
CA GLU A 92 -20.44 -20.50 -14.97
C GLU A 92 -21.26 -21.51 -14.15
N VAL A 93 -21.26 -21.37 -12.82
CA VAL A 93 -22.02 -22.24 -11.88
C VAL A 93 -23.46 -21.78 -11.71
N TYR A 94 -23.67 -20.46 -11.63
CA TYR A 94 -24.99 -19.89 -11.38
C TYR A 94 -25.49 -19.18 -12.64
N THR A 95 -26.67 -19.57 -13.12
CA THR A 95 -27.37 -18.99 -14.29
C THR A 95 -27.82 -17.54 -14.12
N ILE A 96 -27.53 -16.92 -12.97
CA ILE A 96 -27.96 -15.57 -12.60
C ILE A 96 -26.70 -14.75 -12.30
N ASN A 97 -26.59 -13.56 -12.91
CA ASN A 97 -25.47 -12.64 -12.68
C ASN A 97 -25.47 -12.13 -11.23
N THR A 98 -24.72 -12.80 -10.36
CA THR A 98 -24.54 -12.34 -8.99
C THR A 98 -23.47 -11.24 -8.93
N ARG A 99 -23.54 -10.36 -7.91
CA ARG A 99 -22.51 -9.32 -7.65
C ARG A 99 -21.08 -9.86 -7.49
N GLN A 100 -20.95 -11.18 -7.39
CA GLN A 100 -19.71 -11.94 -7.23
C GLN A 100 -19.39 -12.78 -8.47
N SER A 101 -19.96 -12.46 -9.64
CA SER A 101 -19.84 -13.28 -10.86
C SER A 101 -18.39 -13.57 -11.26
N ILE A 102 -17.43 -12.70 -10.95
CA ILE A 102 -15.99 -12.83 -11.28
C ILE A 102 -15.22 -13.64 -10.20
N ASN A 103 -15.87 -14.03 -9.10
CA ASN A 103 -15.23 -14.82 -8.05
C ASN A 103 -15.04 -16.27 -8.52
N LEU A 104 -13.91 -16.86 -8.15
CA LEU A 104 -13.70 -18.30 -8.32
C LEU A 104 -14.63 -19.06 -7.38
N TYR A 105 -15.28 -20.11 -7.87
CA TYR A 105 -16.17 -20.94 -7.07
C TYR A 105 -15.39 -21.63 -5.93
N LEU A 106 -15.81 -21.39 -4.69
CA LEU A 106 -15.22 -22.01 -3.50
C LEU A 106 -15.99 -23.29 -3.17
N PRO A 107 -15.37 -24.48 -3.24
CA PRO A 107 -16.07 -25.74 -2.94
C PRO A 107 -16.45 -25.82 -1.45
N SER A 108 -17.68 -26.28 -1.17
CA SER A 108 -18.17 -26.49 0.19
C SER A 108 -17.58 -27.77 0.78
N VAL A 109 -16.51 -27.61 1.57
CA VAL A 109 -15.81 -28.72 2.23
C VAL A 109 -15.80 -28.51 3.74
N ASN A 110 -16.09 -29.54 4.51
CA ASN A 110 -16.14 -29.47 5.98
C ASN A 110 -14.80 -29.77 6.65
N LEU A 111 -13.91 -30.48 5.95
CA LEU A 111 -12.62 -30.93 6.50
C LEU A 111 -11.62 -29.78 6.64
N SER A 112 -11.11 -29.56 7.84
CA SER A 112 -10.07 -28.56 8.14
C SER A 112 -8.81 -28.74 7.29
N LYS A 113 -8.46 -29.99 6.95
CA LYS A 113 -7.33 -30.31 6.07
C LYS A 113 -7.52 -29.71 4.66
N CYS A 114 -8.72 -29.81 4.11
CA CYS A 114 -9.05 -29.22 2.80
C CYS A 114 -9.06 -27.69 2.86
N LYS A 115 -9.60 -27.11 3.95
CA LYS A 115 -9.65 -25.64 4.14
C LYS A 115 -8.26 -25.01 4.30
N ARG A 116 -7.29 -25.75 4.81
CA ARG A 116 -5.88 -25.34 4.91
C ARG A 116 -5.07 -25.63 3.64
N GLY A 117 -5.65 -26.36 2.69
CA GLY A 117 -4.98 -26.73 1.45
C GLY A 117 -4.82 -25.54 0.49
N PRO A 118 -3.83 -25.59 -0.41
CA PRO A 118 -3.53 -24.49 -1.33
C PRO A 118 -4.65 -24.20 -2.32
N TYR A 119 -5.47 -25.21 -2.67
CA TYR A 119 -6.62 -25.03 -3.55
C TYR A 119 -7.69 -24.13 -2.91
N PHE A 120 -8.10 -24.47 -1.68
CA PHE A 120 -9.12 -23.72 -0.96
C PHE A 120 -8.63 -22.32 -0.56
N MET A 121 -7.42 -22.24 0.01
CA MET A 121 -6.86 -20.97 0.46
C MET A 121 -6.51 -20.06 -0.72
N GLY A 122 -6.03 -20.61 -1.84
CA GLY A 122 -5.78 -19.85 -3.07
C GLY A 122 -7.04 -19.18 -3.62
N ILE A 123 -8.17 -19.91 -3.70
CA ILE A 123 -9.48 -19.35 -4.07
C ILE A 123 -9.92 -18.29 -3.05
N LYS A 124 -9.79 -18.58 -1.76
CA LYS A 124 -10.22 -17.67 -0.68
C LYS A 124 -9.45 -16.35 -0.73
N ILE A 125 -8.13 -16.40 -0.92
CA ILE A 125 -7.29 -15.20 -1.11
C ILE A 125 -7.73 -14.49 -2.39
N PHE A 126 -7.85 -15.19 -3.51
CA PHE A 126 -8.20 -14.54 -4.77
C PHE A 126 -9.55 -13.79 -4.71
N ASN A 127 -10.55 -14.41 -4.11
CA ASN A 127 -11.88 -13.83 -3.97
C ASN A 127 -11.92 -12.62 -3.02
N HIS A 128 -10.95 -12.49 -2.13
CA HIS A 128 -10.85 -11.37 -1.21
C HIS A 128 -10.12 -10.16 -1.83
N PHE A 129 -9.52 -10.29 -3.02
CA PHE A 129 -8.97 -9.14 -3.71
C PHE A 129 -10.05 -8.14 -4.15
N PRO A 130 -9.71 -6.85 -4.22
CA PRO A 130 -10.52 -5.84 -4.90
C PRO A 130 -10.90 -6.27 -6.31
N ARG A 131 -12.09 -5.84 -6.75
CA ARG A 131 -12.63 -6.19 -8.07
C ARG A 131 -11.67 -5.87 -9.21
N ASP A 132 -10.95 -4.77 -9.12
CA ASP A 132 -10.05 -4.32 -10.18
C ASP A 132 -8.83 -5.21 -10.33
N ILE A 133 -8.37 -5.83 -9.24
CA ILE A 133 -7.30 -6.83 -9.28
C ILE A 133 -7.84 -8.15 -9.84
N ARG A 134 -9.05 -8.56 -9.44
CA ARG A 134 -9.67 -9.81 -9.94
C ARG A 134 -9.94 -9.80 -11.43
N LYS A 135 -10.26 -8.64 -12.04
CA LYS A 135 -10.42 -8.49 -13.49
C LYS A 135 -9.14 -8.80 -14.28
N LEU A 136 -7.97 -8.67 -13.65
CA LEU A 136 -6.68 -8.94 -14.27
C LEU A 136 -6.32 -10.43 -14.30
N LEU A 137 -7.27 -11.32 -14.00
CA LEU A 137 -7.06 -12.77 -13.93
C LEU A 137 -6.33 -13.36 -15.14
N TYR A 138 -6.58 -12.82 -16.34
CA TYR A 138 -6.00 -13.31 -17.59
C TYR A 138 -4.68 -12.59 -17.98
N ASP A 139 -4.31 -11.50 -17.31
CA ASP A 139 -3.09 -10.72 -17.61
C ASP A 139 -2.03 -10.94 -16.50
N VAL A 140 -1.12 -11.91 -16.73
CA VAL A 140 -0.09 -12.32 -15.74
C VAL A 140 0.72 -11.14 -15.23
N ASN A 141 1.18 -10.30 -16.16
CA ASN A 141 2.17 -9.28 -15.88
C ASN A 141 1.53 -8.14 -15.10
N LYS A 142 0.33 -7.72 -15.51
CA LYS A 142 -0.41 -6.69 -14.76
C LYS A 142 -0.90 -7.22 -13.42
N PHE A 143 -1.40 -8.46 -13.37
CA PHE A 143 -1.84 -9.07 -12.11
C PHE A 143 -0.71 -9.07 -11.08
N LYS A 144 0.49 -9.51 -11.46
CA LYS A 144 1.68 -9.53 -10.58
C LYS A 144 2.03 -8.13 -10.06
N VAL A 145 2.07 -7.14 -10.95
CA VAL A 145 2.44 -5.76 -10.59
C VAL A 145 1.41 -5.13 -9.67
N VAL A 146 0.13 -5.22 -10.04
CA VAL A 146 -0.97 -4.59 -9.30
C VAL A 146 -1.18 -5.26 -7.94
N THR A 147 -1.11 -6.59 -7.88
CA THR A 147 -1.23 -7.33 -6.61
C THR A 147 -0.10 -6.96 -5.65
N LYS A 148 1.13 -6.84 -6.15
CA LYS A 148 2.27 -6.37 -5.36
C LYS A 148 2.03 -4.97 -4.82
N ASN A 149 1.58 -4.03 -5.67
CA ASN A 149 1.32 -2.65 -5.26
C ASN A 149 0.20 -2.55 -4.22
N PHE A 150 -0.88 -3.32 -4.39
CA PHE A 150 -1.98 -3.39 -3.42
C PHE A 150 -1.50 -3.80 -2.03
N PHE A 151 -0.72 -4.88 -1.93
CA PHE A 151 -0.19 -5.33 -0.64
C PHE A 151 0.79 -4.31 -0.02
N LEU A 152 1.51 -3.56 -0.85
CA LEU A 152 2.40 -2.49 -0.39
C LEU A 152 1.64 -1.25 0.13
N GLN A 153 0.52 -0.91 -0.49
CA GLN A 153 -0.31 0.23 -0.12
C GLN A 153 -1.07 -0.01 1.18
N GLU A 154 -1.72 -1.16 1.31
CA GLU A 154 -2.54 -1.48 2.49
C GLU A 154 -1.70 -1.98 3.67
N SER A 155 -0.47 -2.46 3.43
CA SER A 155 0.51 -2.80 4.46
C SER A 155 0.07 -3.82 5.52
N PHE A 156 -0.64 -4.88 5.11
CA PHE A 156 -1.11 -5.93 6.03
C PHE A 156 0.05 -6.61 6.78
N TYR A 157 -0.08 -6.76 8.09
CA TYR A 157 0.85 -7.43 9.00
C TYR A 157 0.48 -8.90 9.27
N SER A 158 -0.68 -9.36 8.81
CA SER A 158 -1.06 -10.78 8.83
C SER A 158 -2.06 -11.14 7.73
N ILE A 159 -2.21 -12.43 7.45
CA ILE A 159 -3.24 -12.91 6.52
C ILE A 159 -4.66 -12.71 7.08
N ASN A 160 -4.82 -12.64 8.40
CA ASN A 160 -6.11 -12.35 9.03
C ASN A 160 -6.50 -10.90 8.80
N GLU A 161 -5.57 -9.96 8.98
CA GLU A 161 -5.82 -8.54 8.66
C GLU A 161 -6.19 -8.35 7.19
N TYR A 162 -5.56 -9.12 6.29
CA TYR A 162 -5.97 -9.13 4.89
C TYR A 162 -7.41 -9.60 4.70
N PHE A 163 -7.87 -10.62 5.43
CA PHE A 163 -9.27 -11.11 5.36
C PHE A 163 -10.27 -10.24 6.12
N GLU A 164 -9.81 -9.38 7.02
CA GLU A 164 -10.64 -8.40 7.73
C GLU A 164 -10.72 -7.07 6.96
N TRP A 165 -9.86 -6.89 5.96
CA TRP A 165 -9.82 -5.71 5.12
C TRP A 165 -11.11 -5.55 4.31
N SER A 166 -11.64 -4.34 4.29
CA SER A 166 -12.76 -3.95 3.42
C SER A 166 -12.40 -2.65 2.71
N ASP A 167 -12.85 -2.53 1.47
CA ASP A 167 -12.75 -1.29 0.69
C ASP A 167 -13.45 -0.18 1.49
N LYS A 168 -12.70 0.83 1.91
CA LYS A 168 -13.23 2.01 2.64
C LYS A 168 -13.84 3.01 1.68
#